data_AF-A0A957YK79-F1
#
_entry.id   AF-A0A957YK79-F1
#
_cell.length_a   1.000
_cell.length_b   1.000
_cell.length_c   1.000
_cell.angle_alpha   90.00
_cell.angle_beta   90.00
_cell.angle_gamma   90.00
#
_symmetry.space_group_name_H-M   'P 1'
#
loop_
_entity.id
_entity.type
_entity.pdbx_description
1 polymer ?
#
loop_
_entity_poly.entity_id
_entity_poly.type
_entity_poly.pdbx_seq_one_letter_code
_entity_poly.pdbx_strand_id
1 'polypeptide(L)'
;RSTGSSSAYGVYGTVGAGTNNYAGYFSGNVNVTGTLSKGSGTFKIDHPLDPENKYLYHSFVESPDMMNVYNGNVTLDANGEAIVDLPAYFEALNRDFRYQLTPIGGPGPNLYIAQEVQGNTFRIAGGSPNLQVSWQVTGIRQDPFANANRVQVEVDKPIEERGTYLYPEAYGKDRSLSLDFKRETTLMTDPGQDPAAAPRTIDAEITPPENQ
;
A
#
# COMPACT_ATOMS: atom_id res chain seq x y z
N ARG A 1 23.56 -13.72 16.82
CA ARG A 1 23.47 -12.39 17.47
C ARG A 1 24.79 -11.68 17.29
N SER A 2 24.80 -10.46 16.75
CA SER A 2 25.96 -9.58 16.87
C SER A 2 25.77 -8.70 18.09
N THR A 3 26.78 -8.62 18.95
CA THR A 3 26.71 -7.98 20.27
C THR A 3 27.70 -6.82 20.42
N GLY A 4 28.16 -6.22 19.31
CA GLY A 4 29.16 -5.15 19.29
C GLY A 4 28.60 -3.75 19.02
N SER A 5 29.33 -2.69 19.42
CA SER A 5 28.94 -1.28 19.25
C SER A 5 29.26 -0.67 17.88
N SER A 6 29.51 -1.51 16.86
CA SER A 6 29.66 -1.11 15.46
C SER A 6 28.40 -1.47 14.68
N SER A 7 28.24 -0.93 13.46
CA SER A 7 27.21 -1.41 12.53
C SER A 7 27.31 -2.92 12.40
N ALA A 8 26.26 -3.60 12.84
CA ALA A 8 26.19 -5.04 12.93
C ALA A 8 25.10 -5.55 11.99
N TYR A 9 25.48 -6.35 11.00
CA TYR A 9 24.56 -6.91 10.03
C TYR A 9 24.22 -8.36 10.41
N GLY A 10 22.93 -8.65 10.62
CA GLY A 10 22.46 -10.03 10.76
C GLY A 10 22.51 -10.79 9.43
N VAL A 11 22.26 -10.09 8.33
CA VAL A 11 22.42 -10.54 6.95
C VAL A 11 22.99 -9.36 6.14
N TYR A 12 24.09 -9.57 5.41
CA TYR A 12 24.67 -8.58 4.51
C TYR A 12 24.80 -9.18 3.10
N GLY A 13 23.85 -8.85 2.22
CA GLY A 13 23.86 -9.27 0.83
C GLY A 13 24.42 -8.16 -0.06
N THR A 14 25.30 -8.50 -1.00
CA THR A 14 25.76 -7.62 -2.07
C THR A 14 25.77 -8.37 -3.39
N VAL A 15 25.49 -7.68 -4.48
CA VAL A 15 25.54 -8.24 -5.82
C VAL A 15 26.04 -7.17 -6.78
N GLY A 16 26.85 -7.58 -7.76
CA GLY A 16 27.42 -6.66 -8.75
C GLY A 16 26.39 -6.07 -9.71
N ALA A 17 26.82 -5.10 -10.52
CA ALA A 17 25.96 -4.43 -11.49
C ALA A 17 25.38 -5.44 -12.51
N GLY A 18 24.05 -5.48 -12.59
CA GLY A 18 23.27 -6.30 -13.51
C GLY A 18 21.79 -6.02 -13.31
N THR A 19 20.98 -6.12 -14.36
CA THR A 19 19.57 -5.68 -14.36
C THR A 19 18.63 -6.59 -13.55
N ASN A 20 19.01 -7.85 -13.33
CA ASN A 20 18.19 -8.87 -12.63
C ASN A 20 18.91 -9.49 -11.42
N ASN A 21 19.82 -8.73 -10.82
CA ASN A 21 20.60 -9.19 -9.69
C ASN A 21 19.90 -8.79 -8.38
N TYR A 22 19.70 -9.77 -7.48
CA TYR A 22 19.10 -9.53 -6.17
C TYR A 22 20.14 -9.78 -5.07
N ALA A 23 20.44 -8.75 -4.28
CA ALA A 23 21.25 -8.91 -3.07
C ALA A 23 20.54 -9.75 -1.99
N GLY A 24 19.22 -9.86 -2.07
CA GLY A 24 18.40 -10.79 -1.33
C GLY A 24 17.11 -11.08 -2.09
N TYR A 25 16.73 -12.36 -2.18
CA TYR A 25 15.46 -12.81 -2.77
C TYR A 25 14.70 -13.59 -1.71
N PHE A 26 13.55 -13.08 -1.29
CA PHE A 26 12.72 -13.68 -0.25
C PHE A 26 11.43 -14.18 -0.88
N SER A 27 11.17 -15.49 -0.74
CA SER A 27 9.92 -16.12 -1.18
C SER A 27 9.04 -16.37 0.03
N GLY A 28 7.97 -15.60 0.17
CA GLY A 28 7.05 -15.63 1.32
C GLY A 28 6.94 -14.28 2.04
N ASN A 29 6.19 -14.27 3.14
CA ASN A 29 5.97 -13.06 3.94
C ASN A 29 7.24 -12.66 4.70
N VAL A 30 7.61 -11.38 4.64
CA VAL A 30 8.72 -10.82 5.42
C VAL A 30 8.16 -9.92 6.50
N ASN A 31 8.42 -10.24 7.77
CA ASN A 31 8.09 -9.40 8.91
C ASN A 31 9.34 -8.61 9.35
N VAL A 32 9.25 -7.29 9.38
CA VAL A 32 10.31 -6.40 9.87
C VAL A 32 9.80 -5.68 11.10
N THR A 33 10.24 -6.10 12.29
CA THR A 33 9.80 -5.53 13.58
C THR A 33 10.51 -4.24 13.94
N GLY A 34 11.46 -3.77 13.12
CA GLY A 34 12.13 -2.48 13.27
C GLY A 34 11.86 -1.56 12.09
N THR A 35 12.70 -0.54 11.92
CA THR A 35 12.59 0.36 10.78
C THR A 35 13.11 -0.30 9.49
N LEU A 36 12.33 -0.20 8.41
CA LEU A 36 12.81 -0.56 7.07
C LEU A 36 13.37 0.69 6.38
N SER A 37 14.69 0.80 6.28
CA SER A 37 15.35 1.83 5.48
C SER A 37 15.68 1.31 4.08
N LYS A 38 15.22 2.01 3.04
CA LYS A 38 15.46 1.67 1.63
C LYS A 38 15.46 2.93 0.77
N GLY A 39 16.16 2.91 -0.36
CA GLY A 39 16.19 4.04 -1.29
C GLY A 39 14.88 4.23 -2.07
N SER A 40 14.07 3.17 -2.25
CA SER A 40 12.76 3.22 -2.92
C SER A 40 11.89 2.03 -2.51
N GLY A 41 10.57 2.16 -2.63
CA GLY A 41 9.59 1.12 -2.32
C GLY A 41 8.50 1.04 -3.37
N THR A 42 8.42 -0.08 -4.07
CA THR A 42 7.34 -0.35 -5.01
C THR A 42 6.72 -1.71 -4.72
N PHE A 43 5.42 -1.86 -4.99
CA PHE A 43 4.88 -3.18 -5.24
C PHE A 43 5.02 -3.49 -6.72
N LYS A 44 5.19 -4.78 -7.04
CA LYS A 44 5.18 -5.33 -8.39
C LYS A 44 4.03 -6.31 -8.46
N ILE A 45 3.15 -6.13 -9.44
CA ILE A 45 2.05 -7.06 -9.73
C ILE A 45 1.99 -7.34 -11.23
N ASP A 46 1.23 -8.37 -11.60
CA ASP A 46 0.84 -8.56 -12.99
C ASP A 46 0.00 -7.38 -13.48
N HIS A 47 0.21 -6.97 -14.72
CA HIS A 47 -0.48 -5.82 -15.27
C HIS A 47 -1.98 -6.13 -15.41
N PRO A 48 -2.89 -5.28 -14.89
CA PRO A 48 -4.31 -5.61 -14.80
C PRO A 48 -5.00 -5.81 -16.16
N LEU A 49 -4.46 -5.22 -17.24
CA LEU A 49 -4.96 -5.39 -18.61
C LEU A 49 -4.20 -6.43 -19.44
N ASP A 50 -3.04 -6.90 -18.96
CA ASP A 50 -2.15 -7.78 -19.73
C ASP A 50 -1.27 -8.61 -18.77
N PRO A 51 -1.89 -9.43 -17.92
CA PRO A 51 -1.20 -10.05 -16.79
C PRO A 51 -0.19 -11.11 -17.22
N GLU A 52 -0.38 -11.74 -18.38
CA GLU A 52 0.54 -12.77 -18.89
C GLU A 52 1.85 -12.20 -19.42
N ASN A 53 1.88 -10.94 -19.86
CA ASN A 53 3.03 -10.38 -20.60
C ASN A 53 3.67 -9.16 -19.92
N LYS A 54 3.01 -8.54 -18.93
CA LYS A 54 3.48 -7.28 -18.33
C LYS A 54 3.36 -7.27 -16.82
N TYR A 55 4.27 -6.52 -16.21
CA TYR A 55 4.18 -6.13 -14.80
C TYR A 55 3.80 -4.66 -14.67
N LEU A 56 3.10 -4.34 -13.60
CA LEU A 56 2.84 -2.98 -13.15
C LEU A 56 3.56 -2.72 -11.83
N TYR A 57 4.19 -1.55 -11.73
CA TYR A 57 4.88 -1.08 -10.52
C TYR A 57 4.22 0.22 -10.02
N HIS A 58 4.08 0.35 -8.70
CA HIS A 58 3.62 1.59 -8.08
C HIS A 58 4.38 1.83 -6.76
N SER A 59 4.59 3.11 -6.43
CA SER A 59 5.21 3.51 -5.16
C SER A 59 4.26 3.28 -3.99
N PHE A 60 4.79 3.20 -2.77
CA PHE A 60 3.96 3.04 -1.57
C PHE A 60 3.21 4.32 -1.20
N VAL A 61 1.94 4.16 -0.88
CA VAL A 61 1.11 5.09 -0.11
C VAL A 61 0.69 4.34 1.15
N GLU A 62 1.01 4.88 2.33
CA GLU A 62 0.55 4.30 3.59
C GLU A 62 -0.88 4.79 3.85
N SER A 63 -1.84 3.93 3.54
CA SER A 63 -3.28 4.14 3.70
C SER A 63 -3.94 2.84 4.13
N PRO A 64 -5.00 2.88 4.96
CA PRO A 64 -5.74 1.67 5.34
C PRO A 64 -6.34 0.92 4.15
N ASP A 65 -6.58 1.58 3.01
CA ASP A 65 -7.44 1.05 1.95
C ASP A 65 -6.69 0.54 0.71
N MET A 66 -5.36 0.40 0.73
CA MET A 66 -4.54 0.14 -0.47
C MET A 66 -4.80 1.18 -1.58
N MET A 67 -4.68 2.46 -1.21
CA MET A 67 -5.01 3.59 -2.08
C MET A 67 -3.92 3.87 -3.12
N ASN A 68 -4.32 4.12 -4.36
CA ASN A 68 -3.46 4.73 -5.38
C ASN A 68 -3.82 6.21 -5.55
N VAL A 69 -2.81 7.03 -5.85
CA VAL A 69 -2.94 8.48 -6.01
C VAL A 69 -2.46 8.89 -7.41
N TYR A 70 -3.28 9.64 -8.12
CA TYR A 70 -2.97 10.22 -9.42
C TYR A 70 -3.26 11.71 -9.38
N ASN A 71 -2.39 12.53 -9.96
CA ASN A 71 -2.53 13.98 -9.93
C ASN A 71 -1.90 14.62 -11.17
N GLY A 72 -2.26 15.88 -11.37
CA GLY A 72 -1.71 16.71 -12.43
C GLY A 72 -2.35 18.09 -12.42
N ASN A 73 -2.05 18.87 -13.45
CA ASN A 73 -2.66 20.16 -13.69
C ASN A 73 -3.34 20.15 -15.05
N VAL A 74 -4.43 20.90 -15.19
CA VAL A 74 -5.12 21.11 -16.47
C VAL A 74 -5.57 22.56 -16.59
N THR A 75 -5.63 23.08 -17.81
CA THR A 75 -6.17 24.41 -18.11
C THR A 75 -7.56 24.27 -18.68
N LEU A 76 -8.51 25.03 -18.14
CA LEU A 76 -9.89 25.03 -18.61
C LEU A 76 -10.02 25.74 -19.96
N ASP A 77 -10.89 25.21 -20.82
CA ASP A 77 -11.17 25.72 -22.15
C ASP A 77 -12.03 27.01 -22.14
N ALA A 78 -12.48 27.44 -23.32
CA ALA A 78 -13.32 28.63 -23.48
C ALA A 78 -14.68 28.55 -22.75
N ASN A 79 -15.15 27.35 -22.41
CA ASN A 79 -16.39 27.12 -21.67
C ASN A 79 -16.14 26.96 -20.16
N GLY A 80 -14.88 27.02 -19.70
CA GLY A 80 -14.55 26.76 -18.31
C GLY A 80 -14.57 25.28 -17.95
N GLU A 81 -14.31 24.40 -18.93
CA GLU A 81 -14.31 22.95 -18.77
C GLU A 81 -12.95 22.34 -19.13
N ALA A 82 -12.66 21.15 -18.60
CA ALA A 82 -11.54 20.33 -19.04
C ALA A 82 -11.86 18.84 -18.93
N ILE A 83 -11.30 18.06 -19.87
CA ILE A 83 -11.24 16.60 -19.79
C ILE A 83 -9.85 16.24 -19.28
N VAL A 84 -9.78 15.34 -18.29
CA VAL A 84 -8.53 14.77 -17.79
C VAL A 84 -8.45 13.32 -18.23
N ASP A 85 -7.41 12.99 -19.00
CA ASP A 85 -7.08 11.62 -19.39
C ASP A 85 -6.27 10.92 -18.30
N LEU A 86 -6.71 9.72 -17.92
CA LEU A 86 -6.02 8.84 -16.99
C LEU A 86 -5.33 7.70 -17.74
N PRO A 87 -4.31 7.07 -17.14
CA PRO A 87 -3.69 5.89 -17.74
C PRO A 87 -4.73 4.82 -18.08
N ALA A 88 -4.56 4.12 -19.19
CA ALA A 88 -5.55 3.13 -19.67
C ALA A 88 -5.89 2.02 -18.65
N TYR A 89 -5.00 1.75 -17.70
CA TYR A 89 -5.19 0.78 -16.62
C TYR A 89 -5.89 1.35 -15.38
N PHE A 90 -6.19 2.65 -15.33
CA PHE A 90 -6.66 3.31 -14.11
C PHE A 90 -7.96 2.69 -13.61
N GLU A 91 -9.01 2.60 -14.43
CA GLU A 91 -10.29 2.00 -14.00
C GLU A 91 -10.18 0.51 -13.74
N ALA A 92 -9.37 -0.21 -14.52
CA ALA A 92 -9.12 -1.63 -14.28
C ALA A 92 -8.43 -1.88 -12.93
N LEU A 93 -7.56 -0.96 -12.51
CA LEU A 93 -6.81 -1.06 -11.26
C LEU A 93 -7.55 -0.46 -10.07
N ASN A 94 -8.48 0.48 -10.26
CA ASN A 94 -9.03 1.29 -9.18
C ASN A 94 -10.57 1.33 -9.18
N ARG A 95 -11.15 1.40 -7.99
CA ARG A 95 -12.57 1.73 -7.73
C ARG A 95 -12.70 2.81 -6.65
N ASP A 96 -13.92 3.15 -6.27
CA ASP A 96 -14.23 4.04 -5.14
C ASP A 96 -13.48 5.38 -5.21
N PHE A 97 -13.66 6.09 -6.33
CA PHE A 97 -12.89 7.28 -6.67
C PHE A 97 -13.19 8.47 -5.76
N ARG A 98 -12.16 9.25 -5.43
CA ARG A 98 -12.30 10.52 -4.69
C ARG A 98 -11.51 11.60 -5.40
N TYR A 99 -12.02 12.83 -5.39
CA TYR A 99 -11.49 13.95 -6.16
C TYR A 99 -11.13 15.13 -5.26
N GLN A 100 -10.04 15.81 -5.59
CA GLN A 100 -9.71 17.13 -5.04
C GLN A 100 -9.32 18.05 -6.19
N LEU A 101 -9.90 19.25 -6.20
CA LEU A 101 -9.63 20.29 -7.19
C LEU A 101 -9.13 21.54 -6.47
N THR A 102 -8.07 22.15 -6.99
CA THR A 102 -7.53 23.42 -6.48
C THR A 102 -7.32 24.38 -7.65
N PRO A 103 -8.05 25.51 -7.71
CA PRO A 103 -7.82 26.53 -8.73
C PRO A 103 -6.48 27.23 -8.49
N ILE A 104 -5.75 27.54 -9.56
CA ILE A 104 -4.46 28.21 -9.55
C ILE A 104 -4.57 29.54 -10.30
N GLY A 105 -4.05 30.61 -9.71
CA GLY A 105 -3.99 31.93 -10.35
C GLY A 105 -5.28 32.75 -10.30
N GLY A 106 -6.39 32.18 -9.79
CA GLY A 106 -7.65 32.88 -9.58
C GLY A 106 -8.62 32.05 -8.75
N PRO A 107 -9.70 32.65 -8.23
CA PRO A 107 -10.72 31.91 -7.49
C PRO A 107 -11.53 31.01 -8.43
N GLY A 108 -11.86 29.81 -7.98
CA GLY A 108 -12.76 28.87 -8.67
C GLY A 108 -13.87 28.40 -7.75
N PRO A 109 -14.74 29.30 -7.24
CA PRO A 109 -15.73 28.96 -6.20
C PRO A 109 -16.80 27.97 -6.68
N ASN A 110 -16.94 27.83 -8.01
CA ASN A 110 -17.90 26.94 -8.64
C ASN A 110 -17.21 25.73 -9.31
N LEU A 111 -15.96 25.39 -8.98
CA LEU A 111 -15.32 24.20 -9.55
C LEU A 111 -15.98 22.92 -9.06
N TYR A 112 -16.29 22.00 -9.98
CA TYR A 112 -16.82 20.67 -9.66
C TYR A 112 -16.39 19.62 -10.68
N ILE A 113 -16.58 18.35 -10.31
CA ILE A 113 -16.45 17.20 -11.21
C ILE A 113 -17.75 17.09 -12.02
N ALA A 114 -17.70 17.44 -13.30
CA ALA A 114 -18.84 17.41 -14.21
C ALA A 114 -19.19 15.99 -14.69
N GLN A 115 -18.20 15.10 -14.69
CA GLN A 115 -18.37 13.69 -14.97
C GLN A 115 -17.34 12.94 -14.14
N GLU A 116 -17.79 11.99 -13.33
CA GLU A 116 -16.90 11.05 -12.64
C GLU A 116 -16.12 10.21 -13.65
N VAL A 117 -15.07 9.53 -13.18
CA VAL A 117 -14.24 8.67 -14.02
C VAL A 117 -15.09 7.66 -14.79
N GLN A 118 -15.00 7.74 -16.11
CA GLN A 118 -15.57 6.80 -17.06
C GLN A 118 -14.71 6.78 -18.34
N GLY A 119 -14.38 5.59 -18.84
CA GLY A 119 -13.53 5.43 -20.03
C GLY A 119 -12.10 5.94 -19.85
N ASN A 120 -11.55 5.84 -18.64
CA ASN A 120 -10.29 6.40 -18.14
C ASN A 120 -10.21 7.92 -18.30
N THR A 121 -11.34 8.61 -18.20
CA THR A 121 -11.37 10.08 -18.23
C THR A 121 -12.34 10.61 -17.18
N PHE A 122 -12.11 11.82 -16.67
CA PHE A 122 -13.12 12.56 -15.90
C PHE A 122 -13.17 14.01 -16.36
N ARG A 123 -14.28 14.70 -16.07
CA ARG A 123 -14.50 16.10 -16.50
C ARG A 123 -14.54 17.05 -15.32
N ILE A 124 -13.85 18.17 -15.46
CA ILE A 124 -13.89 19.32 -14.54
C ILE A 124 -14.68 20.43 -15.22
N ALA A 125 -15.55 21.13 -14.49
CA ALA A 125 -16.24 22.31 -15.00
C ALA A 125 -16.46 23.37 -13.91
N GLY A 126 -17.05 24.50 -14.33
CA GLY A 126 -17.46 25.58 -13.44
C GLY A 126 -16.36 26.59 -13.08
N GLY A 127 -15.20 26.51 -13.74
CA GLY A 127 -14.18 27.55 -13.63
C GLY A 127 -14.32 28.63 -14.70
N SER A 128 -13.51 29.68 -14.60
CA SER A 128 -13.41 30.68 -15.67
C SER A 128 -12.54 30.16 -16.82
N PRO A 129 -12.74 30.65 -18.06
CA PRO A 129 -11.89 30.29 -19.19
C PRO A 129 -10.40 30.53 -18.91
N ASN A 130 -9.54 29.60 -19.33
CA ASN A 130 -8.09 29.60 -19.11
C ASN A 130 -7.63 29.49 -17.64
N LEU A 131 -8.53 29.28 -16.68
CA LEU A 131 -8.14 29.00 -15.31
C LEU A 131 -7.37 27.68 -15.26
N GLN A 132 -6.25 27.65 -14.54
CA GLN A 132 -5.52 26.42 -14.30
C GLN A 132 -6.08 25.74 -13.04
N VAL A 133 -6.21 24.42 -13.07
CA VAL A 133 -6.70 23.59 -11.97
C VAL A 133 -5.67 22.50 -11.69
N SER A 134 -5.17 22.44 -10.45
CA SER A 134 -4.50 21.25 -9.92
C SER A 134 -5.57 20.24 -9.51
N TRP A 135 -5.43 19.01 -9.98
CA TRP A 135 -6.36 17.93 -9.70
C TRP A 135 -5.64 16.75 -9.05
N GLN A 136 -6.35 16.08 -8.16
CA GLN A 136 -5.99 14.78 -7.64
C GLN A 136 -7.20 13.87 -7.73
N VAL A 137 -6.99 12.66 -8.22
CA VAL A 137 -7.94 11.55 -8.10
C VAL A 137 -7.28 10.41 -7.35
N THR A 138 -7.97 9.90 -6.35
CA THR A 138 -7.56 8.69 -5.65
C THR A 138 -8.54 7.56 -5.95
N GLY A 139 -8.06 6.33 -5.84
CA GLY A 139 -8.87 5.14 -6.00
C GLY A 139 -8.36 3.99 -5.15
N ILE A 140 -9.27 3.11 -4.78
CA ILE A 140 -9.00 1.89 -4.04
C ILE A 140 -8.63 0.80 -5.03
N ARG A 141 -7.42 0.25 -4.86
CA ARG A 141 -6.86 -0.77 -5.75
C ARG A 141 -7.79 -2.00 -5.82
N GLN A 142 -8.01 -2.60 -6.98
CA GLN A 142 -8.99 -3.68 -7.20
C GLN A 142 -8.57 -4.80 -8.17
N ASP A 143 -7.28 -4.94 -8.48
CA ASP A 143 -6.81 -6.11 -9.24
C ASP A 143 -6.99 -7.42 -8.43
N PRO A 144 -6.88 -8.60 -9.08
CA PRO A 144 -7.12 -9.90 -8.43
C PRO A 144 -6.30 -10.11 -7.15
N PHE A 145 -5.03 -9.69 -7.14
CA PHE A 145 -4.18 -9.84 -5.96
C PHE A 145 -4.69 -8.99 -4.79
N ALA A 146 -5.03 -7.72 -5.05
CA ALA A 146 -5.55 -6.82 -4.01
C ALA A 146 -6.90 -7.28 -3.45
N ASN A 147 -7.80 -7.82 -4.29
CA ASN A 147 -9.08 -8.36 -3.83
C ASN A 147 -8.92 -9.63 -2.99
N ALA A 148 -7.99 -10.53 -3.36
CA ALA A 148 -7.72 -11.74 -2.60
C ALA A 148 -6.93 -11.49 -1.30
N ASN A 149 -6.16 -10.40 -1.23
CA ASN A 149 -5.22 -10.12 -0.13
C ASN A 149 -5.45 -8.72 0.46
N ARG A 150 -6.71 -8.39 0.78
CA ARG A 150 -7.04 -7.10 1.39
C ARG A 150 -6.34 -6.93 2.72
N VAL A 151 -5.83 -5.71 2.95
CA VAL A 151 -5.29 -5.31 4.25
C VAL A 151 -6.39 -5.39 5.28
N GLN A 152 -6.18 -6.20 6.32
CA GLN A 152 -6.98 -6.16 7.53
C GLN A 152 -6.48 -4.99 8.37
N VAL A 153 -7.21 -3.87 8.35
CA VAL A 153 -6.80 -2.61 8.98
C VAL A 153 -6.71 -2.76 10.50
N GLU A 154 -7.59 -3.58 11.06
CA GLU A 154 -7.63 -3.91 12.47
C GLU A 154 -7.80 -5.42 12.62
N VAL A 155 -6.97 -6.02 13.47
CA VAL A 155 -7.10 -7.42 13.86
C VAL A 155 -6.85 -7.53 15.35
N ASP A 156 -7.61 -8.43 15.99
CA ASP A 156 -7.30 -8.83 17.33
C ASP A 156 -5.92 -9.49 17.36
N LYS A 157 -5.13 -9.18 18.39
CA LYS A 157 -3.91 -9.94 18.66
C LYS A 157 -4.27 -11.40 18.96
N PRO A 158 -3.47 -12.37 18.49
CA PRO A 158 -3.55 -13.74 18.95
C PRO A 158 -3.55 -13.81 20.48
N ILE A 159 -4.27 -14.78 21.06
CA ILE A 159 -4.52 -14.84 22.52
C ILE A 159 -3.22 -14.76 23.32
N GLU A 160 -2.18 -15.45 22.85
CA GLU A 160 -0.85 -15.55 23.43
C GLU A 160 -0.04 -14.25 23.32
N GLU A 161 -0.38 -13.38 22.38
CA GLU A 161 0.27 -12.08 22.19
C GLU A 161 -0.46 -10.94 22.90
N ARG A 162 -1.68 -11.17 23.39
CA ARG A 162 -2.45 -10.14 24.12
C ARG A 162 -1.69 -9.70 25.38
N GLY A 163 -1.70 -8.39 25.63
CA GLY A 163 -0.94 -7.77 26.72
C GLY A 163 0.56 -7.55 26.44
N THR A 164 1.07 -7.96 25.27
CA THR A 164 2.43 -7.66 24.81
C THR A 164 2.47 -6.48 23.85
N TYR A 165 3.66 -5.91 23.65
CA TYR A 165 3.92 -4.74 22.80
C TYR A 165 5.04 -5.06 21.82
N LEU A 166 4.99 -4.50 20.61
CA LEU A 166 6.15 -4.52 19.72
C LEU A 166 7.26 -3.60 20.25
N TYR A 167 6.87 -2.43 20.77
CA TYR A 167 7.77 -1.40 21.29
C TYR A 167 7.31 -0.88 22.67
N PRO A 168 7.43 -1.65 23.76
CA PRO A 168 6.87 -1.29 25.07
C PRO A 168 7.36 0.06 25.59
N GLU A 169 8.63 0.39 25.40
CA GLU A 169 9.26 1.62 25.92
C GLU A 169 8.61 2.88 25.31
N ALA A 170 8.18 2.82 24.04
CA ALA A 170 7.45 3.90 23.37
C ALA A 170 6.07 4.17 24.00
N TYR A 171 5.52 3.19 24.71
CA TYR A 171 4.27 3.30 25.48
C TYR A 171 4.52 3.48 26.99
N GLY A 172 5.74 3.78 27.40
CA GLY A 172 6.12 3.91 28.82
C GLY A 172 6.01 2.60 29.61
N LYS A 173 6.12 1.46 28.91
CA LYS A 173 6.05 0.11 29.49
C LYS A 173 7.44 -0.51 29.58
N ASP A 174 7.58 -1.47 30.49
CA ASP A 174 8.81 -2.21 30.70
C ASP A 174 9.14 -3.13 29.51
N ARG A 175 10.44 -3.27 29.20
CA ARG A 175 10.94 -4.11 28.09
C ARG A 175 10.50 -5.57 28.18
N SER A 176 10.26 -6.10 29.38
CA SER A 176 9.73 -7.46 29.59
C SER A 176 8.36 -7.71 28.95
N LEU A 177 7.61 -6.64 28.62
CA LEU A 177 6.35 -6.75 27.89
C LEU A 177 6.53 -6.77 26.35
N SER A 178 7.76 -6.76 25.86
CA SER A 178 8.06 -6.91 24.43
C SER A 178 7.68 -8.31 23.94
N LEU A 179 6.94 -8.37 22.83
CA LEU A 179 6.59 -9.64 22.17
C LEU A 179 7.85 -10.40 21.73
N ASP A 180 8.81 -9.71 21.12
CA ASP A 180 10.06 -10.31 20.67
C ASP A 180 10.89 -10.81 21.86
N PHE A 181 10.97 -10.03 22.94
CA PHE A 181 11.66 -10.45 24.16
C PHE A 181 11.06 -11.75 24.75
N LYS A 182 9.72 -11.87 24.75
CA LYS A 182 9.03 -13.10 25.18
C LYS A 182 9.35 -14.28 24.26
N ARG A 183 9.24 -14.08 22.93
CA ARG A 183 9.55 -15.14 21.94
C ARG A 183 10.99 -15.62 22.04
N GLU A 184 11.96 -14.70 22.18
CA GLU A 184 13.37 -15.04 22.37
C GLU A 184 13.61 -15.84 23.66
N THR A 185 12.92 -15.48 24.74
CA THR A 185 13.04 -16.20 26.02
C THR A 185 12.48 -17.62 25.90
N THR A 186 11.32 -17.80 25.25
CA THR A 186 10.71 -19.11 25.00
C THR A 186 11.62 -20.04 24.19
N LEU A 187 12.19 -19.55 23.07
CA LEU A 187 13.10 -20.32 22.22
C LEU A 187 14.41 -20.74 22.93
N MET A 188 14.85 -19.99 23.94
CA MET A 188 16.04 -20.32 24.74
C MET A 188 15.76 -21.36 25.83
N THR A 189 14.52 -21.47 26.30
CA THR A 189 14.14 -22.39 27.38
C THR A 189 13.51 -23.70 26.88
N ASP A 190 12.92 -23.72 25.68
CA ASP A 190 12.35 -24.92 25.05
C ASP A 190 12.40 -24.82 23.50
N PRO A 191 13.45 -25.35 22.84
CA PRO A 191 13.65 -25.19 21.39
C PRO A 191 12.66 -25.99 20.52
N GLY A 192 11.80 -26.84 21.11
CA GLY A 192 10.83 -27.67 20.37
C GLY A 192 9.49 -27.00 20.10
N GLN A 193 9.20 -25.85 20.72
CA GLN A 193 7.97 -25.08 20.51
C GLN A 193 8.28 -23.74 19.84
N ASP A 194 8.45 -23.75 18.52
CA ASP A 194 8.39 -22.52 17.74
C ASP A 194 6.90 -22.13 17.55
N PRO A 195 6.41 -21.05 18.18
CA PRO A 195 5.03 -20.61 17.98
C PRO A 195 4.74 -20.13 16.55
N ALA A 196 5.76 -19.90 15.71
CA ALA A 196 5.58 -19.58 14.29
C ALA A 196 5.20 -20.79 13.41
N ALA A 197 5.26 -22.02 13.95
CA ALA A 197 4.94 -23.25 13.22
C ALA A 197 3.45 -23.65 13.24
N ALA A 198 2.59 -22.91 13.95
CA ALA A 198 1.15 -23.15 13.91
C ALA A 198 0.61 -22.75 12.51
N PRO A 199 -0.02 -23.66 11.74
CA PRO A 199 -0.62 -23.30 10.47
C PRO A 199 -1.71 -22.26 10.74
N ARG A 200 -1.53 -21.04 10.22
CA ARG A 200 -2.63 -20.08 10.15
C ARG A 200 -3.59 -20.62 9.10
N THR A 201 -4.65 -21.29 9.55
CA THR A 201 -5.79 -21.59 8.70
C THR A 201 -6.35 -20.27 8.19
N ILE A 202 -6.15 -20.03 6.90
CA ILE A 202 -6.97 -19.11 6.13
C ILE A 202 -8.32 -19.80 6.05
N ASP A 203 -9.23 -19.46 6.97
CA ASP A 203 -10.64 -19.84 6.86
C ASP A 203 -11.23 -19.07 5.68
N ALA A 204 -11.03 -19.63 4.48
CA ALA A 204 -11.70 -19.21 3.27
C ALA A 204 -13.13 -19.76 3.30
N GLU A 205 -13.99 -19.15 4.11
CA GLU A 205 -15.44 -19.35 3.98
C GLU A 205 -15.95 -18.44 2.85
N ILE A 206 -15.75 -18.90 1.61
CA ILE A 206 -16.40 -18.32 0.44
C ILE A 206 -17.80 -18.93 0.38
N THR A 207 -18.77 -18.24 0.98
CA THR A 207 -20.19 -18.49 0.69
C THR A 207 -20.53 -17.74 -0.61
N PRO A 208 -20.86 -18.42 -1.73
CA PRO A 208 -21.30 -17.72 -2.94
C PRO A 208 -22.68 -17.10 -2.70
N PRO A 209 -22.99 -15.93 -3.30
CA PRO A 209 -24.33 -15.36 -3.21
C PRO A 209 -25.32 -16.24 -4.00
N GLU A 210 -26.44 -16.57 -3.36
CA GLU A 210 -27.61 -17.19 -4.00
C GLU A 210 -28.17 -16.23 -5.06
N ASN A 211 -28.39 -16.77 -6.26
CA ASN A 211 -29.15 -16.11 -7.32
C ASN A 211 -30.62 -15.96 -6.90
N GLN A 212 -31.11 -14.72 -6.85
CA GLN A 212 -32.47 -14.34 -7.26
C GLN A 212 -32.43 -13.02 -8.01
#